data_AF-A0A536SHN6-F1
#
_entry.id   AF-A0A536SHN6-F1
#
_cell.length_a   1.000
_cell.length_b   1.000
_cell.length_c   1.000
_cell.angle_alpha   90.00
_cell.angle_beta   90.00
_cell.angle_gamma   90.00
#
_symmetry.space_group_name_H-M   'P 1'
#
loop_
_entity.id
_entity.type
_entity.pdbx_description
1 polymer ?
#
loop_
_entity_poly.entity_id
_entity_poly.type
_entity_poly.pdbx_seq_one_letter_code
_entity_poly.pdbx_strand_id
1 'polypeptide(L)'
;MLNVPAGRTLRFAPALAAASAIVAVSCLTRVFLALRPDVAVTWGFADWLGIFGFGLLFDAVAALYLVTPLVLWLALAPDRIARRRLYR
;
A
#
# COMPACT_ATOMS: atom_id res chain seq x y z
N MET A 1 15.04 -19.73 4.63
CA MET A 1 13.98 -19.14 5.48
C MET A 1 14.58 -17.96 6.23
N LEU A 2 14.29 -16.73 5.82
CA LEU A 2 14.84 -15.52 6.46
C LEU A 2 14.22 -15.36 7.85
N ASN A 3 15.03 -15.58 8.89
CA ASN A 3 14.65 -15.31 10.28
C ASN A 3 14.66 -13.78 10.50
N VAL A 4 13.58 -13.11 10.07
CA VAL A 4 13.38 -11.68 10.35
C VAL A 4 12.92 -11.58 11.82
N PRO A 5 13.70 -10.94 12.71
CA PRO A 5 13.34 -10.86 14.11
C PRO A 5 11.97 -10.16 14.23
N ALA A 6 11.01 -10.79 14.91
CA ALA A 6 9.61 -10.35 14.99
C ALA A 6 9.42 -8.90 15.49
N GLY A 7 10.39 -8.35 16.25
CA GLY A 7 10.37 -6.94 16.65
C GLY A 7 10.56 -5.96 15.48
N ARG A 8 11.17 -6.40 14.37
CA ARG A 8 11.41 -5.59 13.17
C ARG A 8 10.17 -5.50 12.29
N THR A 9 9.40 -6.59 12.16
CA THR A 9 8.12 -6.60 11.43
C THR A 9 7.05 -5.77 12.13
N LEU A 10 6.98 -5.82 13.47
CA LEU A 10 6.03 -5.01 14.24
C LEU A 10 6.24 -3.49 14.05
N ARG A 11 7.49 -3.06 13.88
CA ARG A 11 7.86 -1.66 13.67
C ARG A 11 7.40 -1.10 12.33
N PHE A 12 7.35 -1.93 11.29
CA PHE A 12 6.88 -1.56 9.95
C PHE A 12 5.40 -1.88 9.72
N ALA A 13 4.71 -2.50 10.69
CA ALA A 13 3.28 -2.75 10.63
C ALA A 13 2.44 -1.51 10.25
N PRO A 14 2.67 -0.29 10.80
CA PRO A 14 1.90 0.88 10.37
C PRO A 14 2.18 1.30 8.92
N ALA A 15 3.42 1.13 8.44
CA ALA A 15 3.77 1.40 7.05
C ALA A 15 3.12 0.39 6.09
N LEU A 16 3.07 -0.89 6.48
CA LEU A 16 2.38 -1.92 5.70
C LEU A 16 0.87 -1.69 5.68
N ALA A 17 0.27 -1.31 6.81
CA ALA A 17 -1.13 -0.95 6.90
C ALA A 17 -1.45 0.24 5.99
N ALA A 18 -0.64 1.29 6.02
CA ALA A 18 -0.80 2.45 5.12
C ALA A 18 -0.72 2.06 3.64
N ALA A 19 0.28 1.25 3.25
CA ALA A 19 0.41 0.75 1.88
C ALA A 19 -0.83 -0.06 1.45
N SER A 20 -1.32 -0.96 2.30
CA SER A 20 -2.51 -1.75 2.01
C SER A 20 -3.78 -0.89 1.88
N ALA A 21 -3.93 0.16 2.70
CA ALA A 21 -5.06 1.06 2.63
C ALA A 21 -5.06 1.86 1.31
N ILE A 22 -3.90 2.34 0.86
CA ILE A 22 -3.76 3.04 -0.43
C ILE A 22 -4.17 2.11 -1.57
N VAL A 23 -3.64 0.88 -1.61
CA VAL A 23 -3.97 -0.09 -2.66
C VAL A 23 -5.48 -0.45 -2.63
N ALA A 24 -6.07 -0.62 -1.45
CA ALA A 24 -7.49 -0.92 -1.32
C ALA A 24 -8.38 0.22 -1.83
N VAL A 25 -8.05 1.47 -1.49
CA VAL A 25 -8.78 2.65 -1.96
C VAL A 25 -8.63 2.77 -3.48
N SER A 26 -7.43 2.63 -4.02
CA SER A 26 -7.21 2.65 -5.47
C SER A 26 -8.02 1.58 -6.21
N CYS A 27 -8.05 0.36 -5.70
CA CYS A 27 -8.86 -0.73 -6.26
C CYS A 27 -10.35 -0.38 -6.24
N LEU A 28 -10.88 0.16 -5.13
CA LEU A 28 -12.27 0.62 -5.04
C LEU A 28 -12.55 1.71 -6.06
N THR A 29 -11.74 2.77 -6.10
CA THR A 29 -11.90 3.87 -7.05
C THR A 29 -11.89 3.37 -8.49
N ARG A 30 -11.03 2.39 -8.81
CA ARG A 30 -10.98 1.75 -10.12
C ARG A 30 -12.26 1.01 -10.48
N VAL A 31 -12.84 0.26 -9.54
CA VAL A 31 -14.16 -0.36 -9.75
C VAL A 31 -15.21 0.71 -10.05
N PHE A 32 -15.29 1.77 -9.24
CA PHE A 32 -16.25 2.86 -9.46
C PHE A 32 -16.08 3.56 -10.81
N LEU A 33 -14.84 3.79 -11.24
CA LEU A 33 -14.54 4.39 -12.54
C LEU A 33 -14.89 3.46 -13.71
N ALA A 34 -14.61 2.16 -13.59
CA ALA A 34 -14.92 1.17 -14.62
C ALA A 34 -16.43 0.95 -14.80
N LEU A 35 -17.24 1.22 -13.76
CA LEU A 35 -18.70 1.17 -13.83
C LEU A 35 -19.32 2.41 -14.50
N ARG A 36 -18.53 3.45 -14.79
CA ARG A 36 -19.04 4.70 -15.36
C ARG A 36 -19.47 4.47 -16.81
N PRO A 37 -20.70 4.88 -17.22
CA PRO A 37 -21.25 4.57 -18.53
C PRO A 37 -20.50 5.22 -19.71
N ASP A 38 -19.73 6.28 -19.44
CA ASP A 38 -18.90 6.95 -20.43
C ASP A 38 -17.63 6.15 -20.79
N VAL A 39 -17.28 5.14 -20.00
CA VAL A 39 -16.12 4.29 -20.27
C VAL A 39 -16.60 3.11 -21.10
N ALA A 40 -16.26 3.10 -22.38
CA ALA A 40 -16.55 2.02 -23.30
C ALA A 40 -15.68 0.78 -23.00
N VAL A 41 -15.86 0.18 -21.82
CA VAL A 41 -15.28 -1.13 -21.51
C VAL A 41 -16.15 -2.16 -22.20
N THR A 42 -15.55 -3.01 -23.04
CA THR A 42 -16.24 -4.11 -23.71
C THR A 42 -16.67 -5.24 -22.76
N TRP A 43 -16.61 -5.02 -21.44
CA TRP A 43 -16.85 -5.96 -20.34
C TRP A 43 -16.12 -7.31 -20.48
N GLY A 44 -15.11 -7.37 -21.35
CA GLY A 44 -14.29 -8.56 -21.57
C GLY A 44 -13.32 -8.77 -20.41
N PHE A 45 -13.06 -10.04 -20.08
CA PHE A 45 -12.08 -10.40 -19.04
C PHE A 45 -10.69 -9.80 -19.30
N ALA A 46 -10.29 -9.68 -20.58
CA ALA A 46 -9.01 -9.09 -20.97
C ALA A 46 -8.93 -7.58 -20.64
N ASP A 47 -10.02 -6.84 -20.78
CA ASP A 47 -10.05 -5.41 -20.44
C ASP A 47 -9.92 -5.19 -18.94
N TRP A 48 -10.62 -6.01 -18.16
CA TRP A 48 -10.51 -6.00 -16.69
C TRP A 48 -9.09 -6.35 -16.24
N LEU A 49 -8.46 -7.34 -16.87
CA LEU A 49 -7.07 -7.71 -16.57
C LEU A 49 -6.09 -6.57 -16.91
N GLY A 50 -6.32 -5.84 -18.01
CA GLY A 50 -5.52 -4.66 -18.37
C GLY A 50 -5.71 -3.51 -17.37
N ILE A 51 -6.97 -3.17 -17.06
CA ILE A 51 -7.34 -2.10 -16.14
C ILE A 51 -6.78 -2.35 -14.74
N PHE A 52 -6.96 -3.56 -14.21
CA PHE A 52 -6.42 -3.92 -12.91
C PHE A 52 -4.92 -4.18 -12.94
N GLY A 53 -4.36 -4.78 -13.99
CA GLY A 53 -2.94 -5.11 -14.08
C GLY A 53 -2.06 -3.87 -14.14
N PHE A 54 -2.28 -2.99 -15.12
CA PHE A 54 -1.54 -1.73 -15.23
C PHE A 54 -1.85 -0.80 -14.06
N GLY A 55 -3.10 -0.77 -13.64
CA GLY A 55 -3.51 0.03 -12.52
C GLY A 55 -2.87 -0.39 -11.20
N LEU A 56 -2.77 -1.69 -10.92
CA LEU A 56 -2.16 -2.19 -9.67
C LEU A 56 -0.65 -1.97 -9.66
N LEU A 57 0.02 -2.01 -10.81
CA LEU A 57 1.41 -1.60 -10.94
C LEU A 57 1.58 -0.11 -10.57
N PHE A 58 0.72 0.75 -11.11
CA PHE A 58 0.73 2.17 -10.76
C PHE A 58 0.47 2.39 -9.26
N ASP A 59 -0.53 1.71 -8.71
CA ASP A 59 -0.89 1.82 -7.29
C ASP A 59 0.25 1.33 -6.38
N ALA A 60 0.96 0.27 -6.78
CA ALA A 60 2.12 -0.22 -6.05
C ALA A 60 3.25 0.81 -6.03
N VAL A 61 3.54 1.44 -7.18
CA VAL A 61 4.55 2.51 -7.27
C VAL A 61 4.14 3.73 -6.45
N ALA A 62 2.87 4.14 -6.52
CA ALA A 62 2.35 5.26 -5.75
C ALA A 62 2.40 4.98 -4.23
N ALA A 63 2.00 3.78 -3.81
CA ALA A 63 2.07 3.35 -2.42
C ALA A 63 3.54 3.32 -1.94
N LEU A 64 4.47 2.80 -2.74
CA LEU A 64 5.89 2.85 -2.43
C LEU A 64 6.37 4.29 -2.26
N TYR A 65 6.07 5.18 -3.20
CA TYR A 65 6.46 6.58 -3.12
C TYR A 65 5.94 7.26 -1.85
N LEU A 66 4.66 7.06 -1.52
CA LEU A 66 4.02 7.67 -0.33
C LEU A 66 4.53 7.07 0.98
N VAL A 67 4.81 5.77 1.02
CA VAL A 67 5.18 5.04 2.24
C VAL A 67 6.68 5.06 2.50
N THR A 68 7.51 5.28 1.46
CA THR A 68 8.98 5.41 1.58
C THR A 68 9.42 6.40 2.67
N PRO A 69 8.92 7.65 2.76
CA PRO A 69 9.34 8.56 3.83
C PRO A 69 8.99 8.03 5.23
N LEU A 70 7.85 7.36 5.40
CA LEU A 70 7.44 6.75 6.66
C LEU A 70 8.36 5.57 7.03
N VAL A 71 8.71 4.74 6.05
CA VAL A 71 9.64 3.61 6.23
C VAL A 71 11.03 4.11 6.58
N LEU A 72 11.54 5.15 5.90
CA LEU A 72 12.82 5.77 6.19
C LEU A 72 12.82 6.37 7.60
N TRP A 73 11.76 7.09 7.97
CA TRP A 73 11.62 7.64 9.32
C TRP A 73 11.62 6.54 10.38
N LEU A 74 10.84 5.48 10.17
CA LEU A 74 10.83 4.31 11.05
C LEU A 74 12.17 3.59 11.07
N ALA A 75 12.94 3.56 9.98
CA ALA A 75 14.25 2.93 9.93
C ALA A 75 15.34 3.75 10.63
N LEU A 76 15.30 5.09 10.47
CA LEU A 76 16.26 6.03 11.05
C LEU A 76 15.96 6.39 12.51
N ALA A 77 14.72 6.19 12.97
CA ALA A 77 14.34 6.51 14.34
C ALA A 77 15.22 5.72 15.34
N PRO A 78 15.89 6.38 16.30
CA PRO A 78 16.67 5.67 17.29
C PRO A 78 15.76 4.85 18.22
N ASP A 79 16.16 3.62 18.57
CA ASP A 79 15.43 2.72 19.49
C ASP A 79 15.13 3.34 20.88
N ARG A 80 15.73 4.50 21.19
CA ARG A 80 15.44 5.31 22.38
C ARG A 80 14.02 5.89 22.41
N ILE A 81 13.35 6.05 21.27
CA ILE A 81 11.93 6.48 21.20
C ILE A 81 11.01 5.28 21.44
N ALA A 82 11.39 4.08 21.00
CA ALA A 82 10.65 2.83 21.23
C ALA A 82 10.61 2.39 22.71
N ARG A 83 11.48 2.96 23.57
CA ARG A 83 11.52 2.72 25.03
C ARG A 83 10.95 3.84 25.88
N ARG A 84 10.44 4.95 25.31
CA ARG A 84 9.75 5.96 26.11
C ARG A 84 8.27 5.60 26.21
N ARG A 85 7.93 5.22 27.43
CA ARG A 85 6.65 4.90 28.07
C ARG A 85 5.58 5.99 27.89
N LEU A 86 5.27 6.38 26.66
CA LEU A 86 4.21 7.32 26.28
C LEU A 86 3.16 6.69 25.35
N TYR A 87 3.22 5.38 25.17
CA TYR A 87 2.13 4.58 24.62
C TYR A 87 1.74 3.54 25.68
N ARG A 88 0.84 3.95 26.57
CA ARG A 88 -0.01 3.03 27.31
C ARG A 88 -1.44 3.33 26.93
#